data_AF-A0A1J3D2I6-F1
#
_entry.id   AF-A0A1J3D2I6-F1
#
_cell.length_a   1.000
_cell.length_b   1.000
_cell.length_c   1.000
_cell.angle_alpha   90.00
_cell.angle_beta   90.00
_cell.angle_gamma   90.00
#
_symmetry.space_group_name_H-M   'P 1'
#
loop_
_entity.id
_entity.type
_entity.pdbx_description
1 polymer ?
#
loop_
_entity_poly.entity_id
_entity_poly.type
_entity_poly.pdbx_seq_one_letter_code
_entity_poly.pdbx_strand_id
1 'polypeptide(L)'
;LSPQRVREWIAYHARFFGEKSHFVLHDAGGVQEEVFEVLRPWIELGRVTVHDIRDQERFDGYYHNQFMVVNDCLHRYRFEAKWIFFFDVDEFIYVPPKKTISSVMESLEEYSQFTIEQMPMSSQLCFSGDGPARTYRKWGFEKLAYRDVKKVARRDRKYAVQPRNVYATGVHMSQNLQGKTYHKAEGKIRYFHYHGSISQRREPCRHLFNGTRIVFDNNPYILDTTMRDIGLAVKTFEIRTIGDRLLRTRQ
;
A
#
# COMPACT_ATOMS: atom_id res chain seq x y z
N LEU A 1 -1.49 -7.49 -12.88
CA LEU A 1 -1.14 -6.24 -12.16
C LEU A 1 -0.23 -5.36 -13.03
N SER A 2 -0.07 -4.08 -12.69
CA SER A 2 0.87 -3.15 -13.32
C SER A 2 2.27 -3.28 -12.72
N PRO A 3 3.31 -3.71 -13.48
CA PRO A 3 4.66 -3.88 -12.95
C PRO A 3 5.23 -2.59 -12.36
N GLN A 4 5.01 -1.47 -13.03
CA GLN A 4 5.46 -0.15 -12.56
C GLN A 4 4.85 0.21 -11.20
N ARG A 5 3.55 0.00 -11.02
CA ARG A 5 2.87 0.34 -9.76
C ARG A 5 3.27 -0.61 -8.62
N VAL A 6 3.50 -1.90 -8.91
CA VAL A 6 4.07 -2.84 -7.93
C VAL A 6 5.48 -2.40 -7.52
N ARG A 7 6.33 -1.98 -8.48
CA ARG A 7 7.68 -1.46 -8.21
C ARG A 7 7.64 -0.25 -7.27
N GLU A 8 6.78 0.70 -7.57
CA GLU A 8 6.56 1.88 -6.74
C GLU A 8 6.13 1.51 -5.31
N TRP A 9 5.18 0.58 -5.19
CA TRP A 9 4.65 0.13 -3.91
C TRP A 9 5.72 -0.57 -3.06
N ILE A 10 6.46 -1.53 -3.62
CA ILE A 10 7.45 -2.29 -2.85
C ILE A 10 8.66 -1.42 -2.46
N ALA A 11 9.16 -0.58 -3.37
CA ALA A 11 10.27 0.31 -3.08
C ALA A 11 9.91 1.32 -1.98
N TYR A 12 8.70 1.89 -2.04
CA TYR A 12 8.18 2.79 -1.01
C TYR A 12 8.09 2.09 0.34
N HIS A 13 7.42 0.93 0.40
CA HIS A 13 7.16 0.28 1.68
C HIS A 13 8.43 -0.36 2.28
N ALA A 14 9.33 -0.90 1.46
CA ALA A 14 10.62 -1.40 1.94
C ALA A 14 11.45 -0.29 2.60
N ARG A 15 11.40 0.93 2.07
CA ARG A 15 11.99 2.12 2.71
C ARG A 15 11.23 2.51 3.97
N PHE A 16 9.90 2.57 3.90
CA PHE A 16 9.03 3.07 4.97
C PHE A 16 9.09 2.20 6.23
N PHE A 17 9.00 0.87 6.08
CA PHE A 17 9.03 -0.06 7.20
C PHE A 17 10.46 -0.41 7.66
N GLY A 18 11.47 -0.10 6.85
CA GLY A 18 12.88 -0.35 7.17
C GLY A 18 13.31 -1.81 6.95
N GLU A 19 14.56 -2.12 7.27
CA GLU A 19 15.22 -3.40 6.91
C GLU A 19 14.67 -4.64 7.62
N LYS A 20 14.03 -4.46 8.78
CA LYS A 20 13.44 -5.55 9.58
C LYS A 20 12.04 -5.96 9.12
N SER A 21 11.53 -5.37 8.03
CA SER A 21 10.24 -5.74 7.47
C SER A 21 10.34 -6.92 6.50
N HIS A 22 9.22 -7.62 6.32
CA HIS A 22 9.05 -8.65 5.31
C HIS A 22 7.67 -8.50 4.67
N PHE A 23 7.60 -8.66 3.36
CA PHE A 23 6.37 -8.49 2.58
C PHE A 23 5.89 -9.85 2.11
N VAL A 24 4.66 -10.20 2.47
CA VAL A 24 4.02 -11.44 2.06
C VAL A 24 2.95 -11.09 1.03
N LEU A 25 3.11 -11.62 -0.18
CA LEU A 25 2.16 -11.44 -1.27
C LEU A 25 1.52 -12.78 -1.58
N HIS A 26 0.20 -12.84 -1.60
CA HIS A 26 -0.55 -14.01 -2.02
C HIS A 26 -0.99 -13.82 -3.47
N ASP A 27 -0.38 -14.55 -4.39
CA ASP A 27 -0.66 -14.46 -5.81
C ASP A 27 -1.90 -15.27 -6.19
N ALA A 28 -2.99 -14.55 -6.42
CA ALA A 28 -4.24 -15.07 -6.95
C ALA A 28 -4.31 -15.03 -8.50
N GLY A 29 -3.17 -14.98 -9.19
CA GLY A 29 -3.07 -14.87 -10.66
C GLY A 29 -2.73 -13.46 -11.16
N GLY A 30 -2.36 -12.56 -10.26
CA GLY A 30 -2.00 -11.18 -10.56
C GLY A 30 -0.52 -10.98 -10.90
N VAL A 31 0.35 -11.89 -10.45
CA VAL A 31 1.81 -11.84 -10.62
C VAL A 31 2.20 -12.54 -11.92
N GLN A 32 2.16 -11.80 -13.01
CA GLN A 32 2.67 -12.22 -14.32
C GLN A 32 4.19 -12.03 -14.39
N GLU A 33 4.83 -12.50 -15.46
CA GLU A 33 6.29 -12.49 -15.63
C GLU A 33 6.91 -11.11 -15.35
N GLU A 34 6.36 -10.02 -15.90
CA GLU A 34 6.93 -8.68 -15.72
C GLU A 34 6.76 -8.17 -14.28
N VAL A 35 5.69 -8.60 -13.58
CA VAL A 35 5.50 -8.27 -12.15
C VAL A 35 6.47 -9.09 -11.30
N PHE A 36 6.70 -10.35 -11.66
CA PHE A 36 7.66 -11.20 -10.97
C PHE A 36 9.10 -10.66 -11.12
N GLU A 37 9.48 -10.16 -12.29
CA GLU A 37 10.77 -9.48 -12.51
C GLU A 37 10.97 -8.29 -11.57
N VAL A 38 9.93 -7.49 -11.34
CA VAL A 38 9.96 -6.37 -10.38
C VAL A 38 10.15 -6.86 -8.93
N LEU A 39 9.53 -7.97 -8.56
CA LEU A 39 9.60 -8.53 -7.21
C LEU A 39 10.90 -9.29 -6.95
N ARG A 40 11.50 -9.90 -7.98
CA ARG A 40 12.65 -10.80 -7.88
C ARG A 40 13.83 -10.24 -7.09
N PRO A 41 14.32 -9.01 -7.31
CA PRO A 41 15.42 -8.46 -6.51
C PRO A 41 15.10 -8.38 -5.02
N TRP A 42 13.83 -8.18 -4.66
CA TRP A 42 13.37 -8.13 -3.27
C TRP A 42 13.20 -9.53 -2.67
N ILE A 43 12.79 -10.51 -3.48
CA ILE A 43 12.74 -11.93 -3.09
C ILE A 43 14.16 -12.44 -2.81
N GLU A 44 15.13 -12.16 -3.70
CA GLU A 44 16.53 -12.54 -3.55
C GLU A 44 17.19 -11.92 -2.31
N LEU A 45 16.73 -10.73 -1.90
CA LEU A 45 17.15 -10.08 -0.65
C LEU A 45 16.46 -10.64 0.61
N GLY A 46 15.55 -11.60 0.48
CA GLY A 46 14.75 -12.12 1.59
C GLY A 46 13.70 -11.13 2.12
N ARG A 47 13.38 -10.08 1.36
CA ARG A 47 12.45 -9.02 1.77
C ARG A 47 11.01 -9.32 1.36
N VAL A 48 10.80 -10.18 0.35
CA VAL A 48 9.48 -10.55 -0.18
C VAL A 48 9.33 -12.06 -0.23
N THR A 49 8.18 -12.57 0.17
CA THR A 49 7.69 -13.93 -0.14
C THR A 49 6.44 -13.81 -1.01
N VAL A 50 6.36 -14.62 -2.06
CA VAL A 50 5.17 -14.76 -2.90
C VAL A 50 4.61 -16.17 -2.71
N HIS A 51 3.40 -16.27 -2.16
CA HIS A 51 2.64 -17.54 -2.07
C HIS A 51 1.75 -17.67 -3.28
N ASP A 52 1.97 -18.71 -4.08
CA ASP A 52 1.05 -19.06 -5.17
C ASP A 52 -0.22 -19.68 -4.61
N ILE A 53 -1.35 -19.03 -4.86
CA ILE A 53 -2.68 -19.51 -4.47
C ILE A 53 -3.66 -19.51 -5.65
N ARG A 54 -3.16 -19.56 -6.89
CA ARG A 54 -3.99 -19.50 -8.11
C ARG A 54 -5.08 -20.56 -8.15
N ASP A 55 -4.79 -21.75 -7.62
CA ASP A 55 -5.74 -22.86 -7.54
C ASP A 55 -7.00 -22.54 -6.70
N GLN A 56 -6.98 -21.50 -5.86
CA GLN A 56 -8.15 -21.04 -5.12
C GLN A 56 -9.32 -20.65 -6.05
N GLU A 57 -9.05 -20.25 -7.30
CA GLU A 57 -10.09 -19.87 -8.27
C GLU A 57 -11.07 -21.02 -8.55
N ARG A 58 -10.61 -22.26 -8.40
CA ARG A 58 -11.44 -23.47 -8.53
C ARG A 58 -12.49 -23.59 -7.42
N PHE A 59 -12.28 -22.90 -6.31
CA PHE A 59 -13.09 -22.96 -5.09
C PHE A 59 -13.36 -21.54 -4.61
N ASP A 60 -14.11 -20.75 -5.38
CA ASP A 60 -14.48 -19.40 -4.95
C ASP A 60 -15.32 -19.47 -3.67
N GLY A 61 -14.92 -18.66 -2.70
CA GLY A 61 -15.49 -18.63 -1.36
C GLY A 61 -15.93 -17.23 -0.99
N TYR A 62 -16.41 -17.08 0.24
CA TYR A 62 -16.90 -15.79 0.72
C TYR A 62 -15.86 -14.67 0.55
N TYR A 63 -16.28 -13.57 -0.06
CA TYR A 63 -15.46 -12.37 -0.31
C TYR A 63 -14.22 -12.66 -1.18
N HIS A 64 -14.38 -13.49 -2.22
CA HIS A 64 -13.31 -13.90 -3.14
C HIS A 64 -12.09 -14.48 -2.41
N ASN A 65 -12.36 -15.36 -1.44
CA ASN A 65 -11.36 -16.03 -0.61
C ASN A 65 -10.44 -15.13 0.24
N GLN A 66 -10.64 -13.80 0.23
CA GLN A 66 -9.75 -12.88 0.95
C GLN A 66 -9.67 -13.17 2.45
N PHE A 67 -10.76 -13.60 3.09
CA PHE A 67 -10.76 -14.00 4.50
C PHE A 67 -9.81 -15.18 4.75
N MET A 68 -9.79 -16.17 3.88
CA MET A 68 -8.88 -17.32 3.98
C MET A 68 -7.43 -16.85 3.83
N VAL A 69 -7.16 -16.00 2.83
CA VAL A 69 -5.81 -15.46 2.55
C VAL A 69 -5.24 -14.65 3.72
N VAL A 70 -6.01 -13.71 4.29
CA VAL A 70 -5.52 -12.90 5.42
C VAL A 70 -5.31 -13.73 6.70
N ASN A 71 -6.10 -14.80 6.90
CA ASN A 71 -5.91 -15.70 8.03
C ASN A 71 -4.73 -16.66 7.81
N ASP A 72 -4.47 -17.14 6.59
CA ASP A 72 -3.24 -17.88 6.27
C ASP A 72 -2.02 -17.03 6.63
N CYS A 73 -1.97 -15.77 6.18
CA CYS A 73 -0.89 -14.85 6.53
C CYS A 73 -0.76 -14.67 8.05
N LEU A 74 -1.88 -14.39 8.75
CA LEU A 74 -1.88 -14.22 10.20
C LEU A 74 -1.29 -15.43 10.92
N HIS A 75 -1.74 -16.63 10.58
CA HIS A 75 -1.37 -17.85 11.29
C HIS A 75 0.04 -18.32 10.94
N ARG A 76 0.42 -18.24 9.66
CA ARG A 76 1.74 -18.65 9.16
C ARG A 76 2.85 -17.81 9.79
N TYR A 77 2.65 -16.50 9.89
CA TYR A 77 3.67 -15.55 10.36
C TYR A 77 3.46 -15.08 11.81
N ARG A 78 2.56 -15.73 12.57
CA ARG A 78 2.16 -15.32 13.93
C ARG A 78 3.33 -15.11 14.88
N PHE A 79 4.37 -15.94 14.75
CA PHE A 79 5.52 -15.91 15.65
C PHE A 79 6.74 -15.22 15.06
N GLU A 80 6.67 -14.79 13.80
CA GLU A 80 7.77 -14.16 13.06
C GLU A 80 7.72 -12.63 13.12
N ALA A 81 6.56 -12.04 13.46
CA ALA A 81 6.37 -10.60 13.49
C ALA A 81 5.83 -10.09 14.83
N LYS A 82 6.30 -8.91 15.27
CA LYS A 82 5.70 -8.17 16.39
C LYS A 82 4.37 -7.52 15.99
N TRP A 83 4.31 -7.02 14.75
CA TRP A 83 3.13 -6.41 14.14
C TRP A 83 2.97 -6.94 12.71
N ILE A 84 1.74 -7.31 12.34
CA ILE A 84 1.36 -7.63 10.95
C ILE A 84 0.41 -6.54 10.45
N PHE A 85 0.71 -5.98 9.29
CA PHE A 85 -0.12 -4.97 8.62
C PHE A 85 -0.90 -5.64 7.48
N PHE A 86 -2.20 -5.38 7.41
CA PHE A 86 -3.07 -5.87 6.34
C PHE A 86 -3.55 -4.69 5.49
N PHE A 87 -3.05 -4.60 4.26
CA PHE A 87 -3.31 -3.52 3.30
C PHE A 87 -3.00 -3.98 1.87
N ASP A 88 -3.56 -3.27 0.89
CA ASP A 88 -3.56 -3.67 -0.52
C ASP A 88 -2.39 -3.04 -1.28
N VAL A 89 -2.08 -3.61 -2.46
CA VAL A 89 -0.96 -3.19 -3.31
C VAL A 89 -1.17 -1.86 -4.05
N ASP A 90 -2.36 -1.25 -3.94
CA ASP A 90 -2.67 0.12 -4.38
C ASP A 90 -2.81 1.13 -3.21
N GLU A 91 -2.38 0.73 -2.01
CA GLU A 91 -2.43 1.56 -0.81
C GLU A 91 -1.03 1.89 -0.28
N PHE A 92 -0.81 3.15 0.12
CA PHE A 92 0.48 3.64 0.61
C PHE A 92 0.37 4.11 2.05
N ILE A 93 0.94 3.35 2.99
CA ILE A 93 0.94 3.70 4.42
C ILE A 93 1.83 4.92 4.66
N TYR A 94 1.36 5.88 5.45
CA TYR A 94 2.05 7.13 5.73
C TYR A 94 1.91 7.52 7.20
N VAL A 95 3.01 8.02 7.78
CA VAL A 95 3.02 8.67 9.09
C VAL A 95 3.39 10.15 8.91
N PRO A 96 2.75 11.08 9.65
CA PRO A 96 3.08 12.49 9.56
C PRO A 96 4.55 12.79 9.86
N PRO A 97 5.09 13.93 9.37
CA PRO A 97 6.46 14.34 9.65
C PRO A 97 6.71 14.41 11.15
N LYS A 98 7.96 14.18 11.58
CA LYS A 98 8.40 14.08 12.99
C LYS A 98 7.97 12.80 13.73
N LYS A 99 7.24 11.89 13.09
CA LYS A 99 6.98 10.54 13.60
C LYS A 99 7.60 9.50 12.67
N THR A 100 7.84 8.32 13.22
CA THR A 100 8.25 7.11 12.48
C THR A 100 7.22 6.00 12.69
N ILE A 101 7.18 5.01 11.80
CA ILE A 101 6.32 3.84 12.01
C ILE A 101 6.66 3.11 13.33
N SER A 102 7.94 3.07 13.72
CA SER A 102 8.37 2.54 15.03
C SER A 102 7.71 3.29 16.18
N SER A 103 7.78 4.62 16.19
CA SER A 103 7.15 5.43 17.24
C SER A 103 5.62 5.27 17.29
N VAL A 104 4.96 5.02 16.15
CA VAL A 104 3.53 4.71 16.12
C VAL A 104 3.24 3.34 16.73
N MET A 105 4.01 2.31 16.39
CA MET A 105 3.87 0.97 16.96
C MET A 105 4.16 0.93 18.46
N GLU A 106 5.24 1.58 18.92
CA GLU A 106 5.62 1.71 20.33
C GLU A 106 4.52 2.38 21.15
N SER A 107 3.98 3.49 20.64
CA SER A 107 2.88 4.20 21.31
C SER A 107 1.52 3.50 21.21
N LEU A 108 1.45 2.28 20.64
CA LEU A 108 0.25 1.44 20.57
C LEU A 108 0.48 0.02 21.10
N GLU A 109 1.57 -0.23 21.82
CA GLU A 109 1.91 -1.57 22.34
C GLU A 109 0.87 -2.14 23.32
N GLU A 110 0.11 -1.29 24.01
CA GLU A 110 -0.98 -1.72 24.89
C GLU A 110 -2.22 -2.23 24.12
N TYR A 111 -2.30 -1.98 22.80
CA TYR A 111 -3.40 -2.41 21.93
C TYR A 111 -2.98 -3.62 21.11
N SER A 112 -3.90 -4.57 20.93
CA SER A 112 -3.64 -5.73 20.06
C SER A 112 -3.94 -5.44 18.60
N GLN A 113 -4.64 -4.34 18.31
CA GLN A 113 -4.96 -3.90 16.97
C GLN A 113 -5.07 -2.38 16.91
N PHE A 114 -4.69 -1.78 15.79
CA PHE A 114 -5.08 -0.41 15.46
C PHE A 114 -5.53 -0.29 14.00
N THR A 115 -6.53 0.56 13.75
CA THR A 115 -6.96 0.90 12.40
C THR A 115 -6.13 2.05 11.83
N ILE A 116 -6.12 2.21 10.52
CA ILE A 116 -5.35 3.21 9.78
C ILE A 116 -6.35 4.11 9.04
N GLU A 117 -6.15 5.42 9.11
CA GLU A 117 -7.03 6.42 8.48
C GLU A 117 -6.91 6.37 6.95
N GLN A 118 -8.04 6.34 6.22
CA GLN A 118 -8.02 6.33 4.76
C GLN A 118 -7.95 7.73 4.15
N MET A 119 -7.00 7.95 3.24
CA MET A 119 -6.94 9.09 2.33
C MET A 119 -7.31 8.63 0.90
N PRO A 120 -8.57 8.84 0.44
CA PRO A 120 -8.99 8.42 -0.90
C PRO A 120 -8.33 9.28 -1.98
N MET A 121 -7.50 8.67 -2.83
CA MET A 121 -6.88 9.37 -3.94
C MET A 121 -7.60 9.03 -5.24
N SER A 122 -7.64 9.99 -6.16
CA SER A 122 -8.05 9.69 -7.51
C SER A 122 -7.07 8.72 -8.16
N SER A 123 -7.58 7.78 -8.94
CA SER A 123 -6.80 6.87 -9.78
C SER A 123 -6.58 7.39 -11.21
N GLN A 124 -7.07 8.59 -11.53
CA GLN A 124 -7.00 9.14 -12.90
C GLN A 124 -6.67 10.65 -13.01
N LEU A 125 -6.85 11.42 -11.93
CA LEU A 125 -6.63 12.86 -11.93
C LEU A 125 -5.20 13.16 -11.48
N CYS A 126 -4.43 13.85 -12.32
CA CYS A 126 -3.02 14.12 -12.08
C CYS A 126 -2.68 15.60 -12.00
N PHE A 127 -1.74 15.94 -11.12
CA PHE A 127 -1.26 17.31 -10.96
C PHE A 127 -0.16 17.65 -11.97
N SER A 128 -0.38 18.72 -12.73
CA SER A 128 0.48 19.18 -13.83
C SER A 128 1.27 20.45 -13.52
N GLY A 129 1.45 20.82 -12.24
CA GLY A 129 2.16 22.04 -11.85
C GLY A 129 3.62 22.13 -12.30
N ASP A 130 4.26 20.99 -12.57
CA ASP A 130 5.64 20.94 -13.10
C ASP A 130 5.67 20.97 -14.65
N GLY A 131 4.51 21.10 -15.30
CA GLY A 131 4.32 20.94 -16.74
C GLY A 131 3.98 19.50 -17.14
N PRO A 132 3.09 19.29 -18.14
CA PRO A 132 2.62 17.96 -18.55
C PRO A 132 3.74 16.94 -18.81
N ALA A 133 4.74 17.32 -19.60
CA ALA A 133 5.85 16.43 -19.96
C ALA A 133 6.66 15.94 -18.74
N ARG A 134 6.83 16.78 -17.71
CA ARG A 134 7.51 16.38 -16.47
C ARG A 134 6.61 15.49 -15.61
N THR A 135 5.32 15.80 -15.54
CA THR A 135 4.34 14.99 -14.79
C THR A 135 4.29 13.55 -15.27
N TYR A 136 4.30 13.29 -16.58
CA TYR A 136 4.26 11.93 -17.13
C TYR A 136 5.49 11.07 -16.75
N ARG A 137 6.64 11.70 -16.47
CA ARG A 137 7.86 10.99 -16.03
C ARG A 137 7.87 10.63 -14.55
N LYS A 138 6.93 11.16 -13.77
CA LYS A 138 6.82 10.86 -12.33
C LYS A 138 6.15 9.50 -12.11
N TRP A 139 6.44 8.91 -10.95
CA TRP A 139 5.76 7.72 -10.46
C TRP A 139 4.28 8.02 -10.18
N GLY A 140 3.44 7.00 -10.21
CA GLY A 140 1.99 7.14 -10.04
C GLY A 140 1.60 7.89 -8.77
N PHE A 141 2.18 7.56 -7.61
CA PHE A 141 1.87 8.25 -6.35
C PHE A 141 2.41 9.69 -6.29
N GLU A 142 3.33 10.07 -7.16
CA GLU A 142 3.81 11.46 -7.26
C GLU A 142 2.89 12.34 -8.11
N LYS A 143 2.21 11.74 -9.10
CA LYS A 143 1.38 12.47 -10.07
C LYS A 143 -0.11 12.42 -9.76
N LEU A 144 -0.63 11.32 -9.21
CA LEU A 144 -2.01 11.16 -8.76
C LEU A 144 -2.26 11.91 -7.44
N ALA A 145 -2.16 13.24 -7.48
CA ALA A 145 -2.10 14.08 -6.28
C ALA A 145 -3.45 14.69 -5.89
N TYR A 146 -4.57 14.20 -6.42
CA TYR A 146 -5.90 14.73 -6.10
C TYR A 146 -6.65 13.81 -5.13
N ARG A 147 -6.91 14.31 -3.93
CA ARG A 147 -7.63 13.62 -2.86
C ARG A 147 -9.11 13.94 -2.91
N ASP A 148 -9.94 12.90 -2.87
CA ASP A 148 -11.39 13.03 -2.75
C ASP A 148 -11.76 13.57 -1.35
N VAL A 149 -12.57 14.62 -1.31
CA VAL A 149 -13.03 15.24 -0.06
C VAL A 149 -14.51 15.02 0.25
N LYS A 150 -15.21 14.23 -0.55
CA LYS A 150 -16.59 13.84 -0.29
C LYS A 150 -16.69 13.09 1.04
N LYS A 151 -17.59 13.56 1.90
CA LYS A 151 -17.91 12.88 3.15
C LYS A 151 -18.79 11.66 2.84
N VAL A 152 -18.39 10.51 3.36
CA VAL A 152 -19.12 9.24 3.25
C VAL A 152 -19.34 8.69 4.66
N ALA A 153 -20.44 7.96 4.86
CA ALA A 153 -20.80 7.44 6.18
C ALA A 153 -19.78 6.44 6.74
N ARG A 154 -19.14 5.67 5.85
CA ARG A 154 -18.14 4.67 6.20
C ARG A 154 -17.08 4.60 5.11
N ARG A 155 -15.82 4.47 5.52
CA ARG A 155 -14.68 4.19 4.66
C ARG A 155 -14.12 2.81 5.03
N ASP A 156 -13.52 2.16 4.05
CA ASP A 156 -12.77 0.94 4.29
C ASP A 156 -11.63 1.22 5.26
N ARG A 157 -11.33 0.23 6.07
CA ARG A 157 -10.27 0.30 7.07
C ARG A 157 -9.18 -0.68 6.67
N LYS A 158 -7.95 -0.24 6.86
CA LYS A 158 -6.79 -1.11 6.94
C LYS A 158 -6.25 -1.02 8.35
N TYR A 159 -5.46 -2.00 8.75
CA TYR A 159 -5.16 -2.18 10.16
C TYR A 159 -3.87 -2.95 10.32
N ALA A 160 -3.32 -2.85 11.53
CA ALA A 160 -2.24 -3.70 11.97
C ALA A 160 -2.61 -4.38 13.28
N VAL A 161 -2.05 -5.56 13.50
CA VAL A 161 -2.29 -6.37 14.69
C VAL A 161 -1.01 -6.87 15.30
N GLN A 162 -1.03 -7.08 16.62
CA GLN A 162 -0.06 -7.94 17.29
C GLN A 162 -0.55 -9.38 17.15
N PRO A 163 0.06 -10.21 16.27
CA PRO A 163 -0.56 -11.44 15.80
C PRO A 163 -0.72 -12.52 16.88
N ARG A 164 0.06 -12.44 17.97
CA ARG A 164 -0.03 -13.37 19.11
C ARG A 164 -1.34 -13.24 19.89
N ASN A 165 -2.00 -12.09 19.81
CA ASN A 165 -3.25 -11.81 20.52
C ASN A 165 -4.49 -11.94 19.60
N VAL A 166 -4.31 -12.34 18.33
CA VAL A 166 -5.40 -12.40 17.35
C VAL A 166 -5.70 -13.84 16.97
N TYR A 167 -6.96 -14.24 17.14
CA TYR A 167 -7.42 -15.60 16.84
C TYR A 167 -7.84 -15.76 15.39
N ALA A 168 -8.45 -14.72 14.81
CA ALA A 168 -8.80 -14.64 13.40
C ALA A 168 -8.88 -13.18 12.95
N THR A 169 -8.72 -12.92 11.66
CA THR A 169 -8.80 -11.57 11.09
C THR A 169 -9.71 -11.49 9.88
N GLY A 170 -10.14 -10.28 9.52
CA GLY A 170 -10.99 -10.01 8.35
C GLY A 170 -10.40 -8.95 7.44
N VAL A 171 -11.02 -8.68 6.29
CA VAL A 171 -10.44 -7.79 5.27
C VAL A 171 -10.26 -6.34 5.75
N HIS A 172 -11.11 -5.88 6.69
CA HIS A 172 -11.05 -4.50 7.19
C HIS A 172 -10.57 -4.35 8.64
N MET A 173 -10.66 -5.42 9.43
CA MET A 173 -10.17 -5.51 10.81
C MET A 173 -10.40 -6.93 11.34
N SER A 174 -9.68 -7.30 12.40
CA SER A 174 -10.06 -8.42 13.25
C SER A 174 -11.21 -8.02 14.19
N GLN A 175 -12.16 -8.94 14.31
CA GLN A 175 -13.22 -8.94 15.33
C GLN A 175 -13.03 -10.05 16.37
N ASN A 176 -11.97 -10.86 16.24
CA ASN A 176 -11.69 -12.01 17.10
C ASN A 176 -10.26 -11.94 17.62
N LEU A 177 -10.08 -11.21 18.72
CA LEU A 177 -8.80 -10.94 19.35
C LEU A 177 -8.96 -10.81 20.87
N GLN A 178 -7.87 -11.04 21.58
CA GLN A 178 -7.71 -10.68 22.98
C GLN A 178 -7.14 -9.25 23.07
N GLY A 179 -7.65 -8.44 24.00
CA GLY A 179 -7.18 -7.07 24.23
C GLY A 179 -8.01 -5.98 23.54
N LYS A 180 -7.44 -4.76 23.44
CA LYS A 180 -8.15 -3.57 22.95
C LYS A 180 -7.78 -3.25 21.50
N THR A 181 -8.72 -2.65 20.77
CA THR A 181 -8.49 -2.04 19.45
C THR A 181 -8.44 -0.51 19.56
N TYR A 182 -7.44 0.10 18.95
CA TYR A 182 -7.34 1.55 18.79
C TYR A 182 -7.94 2.02 17.47
N HIS A 183 -8.93 2.91 17.54
CA HIS A 183 -9.63 3.42 16.35
C HIS A 183 -9.28 4.86 15.95
N LYS A 184 -8.68 5.65 16.86
CA LYS A 184 -8.45 7.09 16.68
C LYS A 184 -7.18 7.39 15.89
N ALA A 185 -7.11 6.89 14.66
CA ALA A 185 -5.91 6.93 13.83
C ALA A 185 -5.60 8.33 13.25
N GLU A 186 -6.56 9.26 13.34
CA GLU A 186 -6.49 10.59 12.74
C GLU A 186 -5.23 11.34 13.19
N GLY A 187 -4.42 11.79 12.23
CA GLY A 187 -3.16 12.48 12.54
C GLY A 187 -2.06 11.62 13.18
N LYS A 188 -2.27 10.29 13.29
CA LYS A 188 -1.26 9.34 13.79
C LYS A 188 -0.69 8.49 12.66
N ILE A 189 -1.56 7.83 11.90
CA ILE A 189 -1.19 6.99 10.75
C ILE A 189 -2.35 6.96 9.76
N ARG A 190 -2.02 7.06 8.47
CA ARG A 190 -2.98 7.03 7.37
C ARG A 190 -2.49 6.16 6.23
N TYR A 191 -3.35 5.84 5.29
CA TYR A 191 -2.98 5.22 4.03
C TYR A 191 -3.60 5.97 2.86
N PHE A 192 -2.84 6.17 1.79
CA PHE A 192 -3.30 6.77 0.55
C PHE A 192 -3.79 5.66 -0.37
N HIS A 193 -5.08 5.64 -0.66
CA HIS A 193 -5.73 4.58 -1.44
C HIS A 193 -5.95 5.04 -2.87
N TYR A 194 -5.22 4.44 -3.82
CA TYR A 194 -5.33 4.73 -5.24
C TYR A 194 -6.18 3.68 -5.95
N HIS A 195 -7.45 3.60 -5.55
CA HIS A 195 -8.35 2.49 -5.87
C HIS A 195 -8.31 2.07 -7.34
N GLY A 196 -7.96 0.80 -7.58
CA GLY A 196 -7.95 0.19 -8.91
C GLY A 196 -6.77 0.61 -9.81
N SER A 197 -5.91 1.53 -9.38
CA SER A 197 -4.76 1.99 -10.16
C SER A 197 -3.74 0.88 -10.43
N ILE A 198 -3.68 -0.15 -9.58
CA ILE A 198 -2.76 -1.28 -9.73
C ILE A 198 -3.12 -2.20 -10.90
N SER A 199 -4.39 -2.27 -11.28
CA SER A 199 -4.85 -3.07 -12.43
C SER A 199 -4.53 -2.39 -13.77
N GLN A 200 -4.18 -1.10 -13.74
CA GLN A 200 -3.94 -0.31 -14.95
C GLN A 200 -2.48 -0.33 -15.38
N ARG A 201 -2.19 -1.15 -16.39
CA ARG A 201 -0.86 -1.27 -17.01
C ARG A 201 -0.44 -0.04 -17.84
N ARG A 202 -1.40 0.77 -18.29
CA ARG A 202 -1.13 2.00 -19.06
C ARG A 202 -0.99 3.20 -18.12
N GLU A 203 -0.50 4.31 -18.68
CA GLU A 203 -0.46 5.61 -17.99
C GLU A 203 -1.79 5.91 -17.25
N PRO A 204 -1.76 6.07 -15.90
CA PRO A 204 -2.97 6.33 -15.13
C PRO A 204 -3.50 7.76 -15.29
N CYS A 205 -2.67 8.74 -15.65
CA CYS A 205 -3.14 10.11 -15.83
C CYS A 205 -4.08 10.24 -17.04
N ARG A 206 -5.38 10.34 -16.79
CA ARG A 206 -6.42 10.62 -17.80
C ARG A 206 -6.69 12.10 -17.96
N HIS A 207 -6.58 12.84 -16.86
CA HIS A 207 -6.81 14.29 -16.84
C HIS A 207 -5.71 14.99 -16.07
N LEU A 208 -5.25 16.12 -16.62
CA LEU A 208 -4.23 16.97 -16.01
C LEU A 208 -4.87 18.25 -15.49
N PHE A 209 -4.56 18.59 -14.24
CA PHE A 209 -5.02 19.82 -13.61
C PHE A 209 -3.86 20.52 -12.89
N ASN A 210 -3.95 21.84 -12.77
CA ASN A 210 -3.00 22.66 -12.02
C ASN A 210 -3.68 23.43 -10.87
N GLY A 211 -4.94 23.11 -10.56
CA GLY A 211 -5.69 23.76 -9.49
C GLY A 211 -5.43 23.11 -8.12
N THR A 212 -5.52 23.90 -7.05
CA THR A 212 -5.48 23.38 -5.66
C THR A 212 -6.81 22.76 -5.22
N ARG A 213 -7.92 23.17 -5.85
CA ARG A 213 -9.26 22.60 -5.72
C ARG A 213 -9.84 22.40 -7.10
N ILE A 214 -10.40 21.23 -7.36
CA ILE A 214 -11.05 20.90 -8.64
C ILE A 214 -12.36 20.18 -8.37
N VAL A 215 -13.27 20.26 -9.33
CA VAL A 215 -14.47 19.42 -9.38
C VAL A 215 -14.40 18.62 -10.67
N PHE A 216 -14.54 17.30 -10.56
CA PHE A 216 -14.52 16.38 -11.69
C PHE A 216 -15.63 15.34 -11.49
N ASP A 217 -16.48 15.14 -12.51
CA ASP A 217 -17.67 14.28 -12.44
C ASP A 217 -18.54 14.53 -11.20
N ASN A 218 -18.84 15.80 -10.92
CA ASN A 218 -19.59 16.24 -9.74
C ASN A 218 -18.96 15.85 -8.38
N ASN A 219 -17.70 15.42 -8.37
CA ASN A 219 -16.97 15.07 -7.15
C ASN A 219 -15.89 16.14 -6.85
N PRO A 220 -15.86 16.72 -5.64
CA PRO A 220 -14.83 17.67 -5.25
C PRO A 220 -13.53 16.97 -4.86
N TYR A 221 -12.41 17.49 -5.36
CA TYR A 221 -11.07 17.06 -4.99
C TYR A 221 -10.21 18.24 -4.55
N ILE A 222 -9.24 17.96 -3.68
CA ILE A 222 -8.19 18.91 -3.32
C ILE A 222 -6.83 18.35 -3.69
N LEU A 223 -5.89 19.24 -4.01
CA LEU A 223 -4.49 18.89 -4.21
C LEU A 223 -3.88 18.45 -2.88
N ASP A 224 -3.29 17.27 -2.86
CA ASP A 224 -2.54 16.69 -1.75
C ASP A 224 -1.17 16.23 -2.26
N THR A 225 -0.13 17.00 -1.96
CA THR A 225 1.24 16.73 -2.40
C THR A 225 2.03 15.84 -1.42
N THR A 226 1.39 15.33 -0.35
CA THR A 226 2.08 14.59 0.72
C THR A 226 2.94 13.45 0.19
N MET A 227 2.39 12.62 -0.70
CA MET A 227 3.10 11.48 -1.29
C MET A 227 4.11 11.88 -2.36
N ARG A 228 3.89 13.02 -3.02
CA ARG A 228 4.73 13.53 -4.11
C ARG A 228 6.14 13.86 -3.63
N ASP A 229 6.26 14.48 -2.47
CA ASP A 229 7.54 14.96 -1.96
C ASP A 229 8.46 13.81 -1.49
N ILE A 230 7.93 12.59 -1.39
CA ILE A 230 8.66 11.39 -0.97
C ILE A 230 9.33 10.68 -2.15
N GLY A 231 8.90 10.94 -3.39
CA GLY A 231 9.27 10.17 -4.58
C GLY A 231 10.78 10.09 -4.84
N LEU A 232 11.50 11.20 -4.69
CA LEU A 232 12.96 11.22 -4.88
C LEU A 232 13.66 10.30 -3.86
N ALA A 233 13.29 10.40 -2.58
CA ALA A 233 13.91 9.61 -1.52
C ALA A 233 13.68 8.10 -1.70
N VAL A 234 12.53 7.69 -2.25
CA VAL A 234 12.22 6.29 -2.54
C VAL A 234 13.05 5.78 -3.72
N LYS A 235 13.15 6.54 -4.81
CA LYS A 235 13.96 6.17 -5.98
C LYS A 235 15.44 6.03 -5.62
N THR A 236 15.96 6.98 -4.83
CA THR A 236 17.35 6.90 -4.34
C THR A 236 17.57 5.67 -3.46
N PHE A 237 16.60 5.33 -2.59
CA PHE A 237 16.66 4.12 -1.79
C PHE A 237 16.67 2.85 -2.66
N GLU A 238 15.73 2.73 -3.61
CA GLU A 238 15.65 1.59 -4.52
C GLU A 238 16.98 1.35 -5.25
N ILE A 239 17.56 2.39 -5.84
CA ILE A 239 18.84 2.29 -6.56
C ILE A 239 19.96 1.85 -5.61
N ARG A 240 20.01 2.37 -4.38
CA ARG A 240 21.05 1.98 -3.40
C ARG A 240 20.88 0.54 -2.91
N THR A 241 19.66 0.04 -2.80
CA THR A 241 19.38 -1.28 -2.22
C THR A 241 19.44 -2.40 -3.26
N ILE A 242 18.88 -2.19 -4.45
CA ILE A 242 18.77 -3.21 -5.49
C ILE A 242 19.35 -2.77 -6.84
N GLY A 243 20.02 -1.63 -6.95
CA GLY A 243 20.53 -1.09 -8.22
C GLY A 243 21.35 -2.08 -9.05
N ASP A 244 22.29 -2.79 -8.42
CA ASP A 244 23.12 -3.80 -9.11
C ASP A 244 22.30 -4.98 -9.62
N ARG A 245 21.18 -5.29 -8.95
CA ARG A 245 20.23 -6.35 -9.35
C ARG A 245 19.30 -5.88 -10.46
N LEU A 246 18.94 -4.60 -10.49
CA LEU A 246 18.12 -4.00 -11.57
C LEU A 246 18.79 -4.08 -12.94
N LEU A 247 20.13 -4.09 -13.01
CA LEU A 247 20.88 -4.28 -14.27
C LEU A 247 20.62 -5.65 -14.91
N ARG A 248 20.20 -6.64 -14.12
CA ARG A 248 19.90 -8.01 -14.57
C ARG A 248 18.40 -8.24 -14.80
N THR A 249 17.55 -7.30 -14.36
CA THR A 249 16.09 -7.36 -14.49
C THR A 249 15.67 -6.81 -15.86
N ARG A 250 14.92 -7.59 -16.65
CA ARG A 250 14.29 -7.08 -17.88
C ARG A 250 13.04 -6.28 -17.47
N GLN A 251 13.01 -4.98 -17.78
CA GLN A 251 11.87 -4.07 -17.53
C GLN A 251 11.02 -3.90 -18.77
#